data_AF-A0A4R3TMA6-F1
#
_entry.id   AF-A0A4R3TMA6-F1
#
_cell.length_a   1.000
_cell.length_b   1.000
_cell.length_c   1.000
_cell.angle_alpha   90.00
_cell.angle_beta   90.00
_cell.angle_gamma   90.00
#
_symmetry.space_group_name_H-M   'P 1'
#
loop_
_entity.id
_entity.type
_entity.pdbx_description
1 polymer ?
#
loop_
_entity_poly.entity_id
_entity_poly.type
_entity_poly.pdbx_seq_one_letter_code
_entity_poly.pdbx_strand_id
1 'polypeptide(L)'
;MKNKVKDLHHDYKKVYTKIARNLSSRHISNTVFRDILDDVLALALDNQQRDIPTEEAFGDLEEFCNQISENAVKETMLEHILRLLYIFSGAIFIFFIMILLLSLIGLDDTTSISFTHYTFTFTVNDFCTALAVSAAILLADFAQGRTVLRFKEYSWIIYIIIYAVCYIGIMLWANTHYTGTITISFLALCIILCVIGAISIFYHILCRKQFKKYKGL
;
A
#
# COMPACT_ATOMS: atom_id res chain seq x y z
N MET A 1 -0.69 17.81 -3.57
CA MET A 1 -1.77 17.86 -4.59
C MET A 1 -2.97 16.92 -4.35
N LYS A 2 -2.98 16.02 -3.34
CA LYS A 2 -4.05 15.02 -3.11
C LYS A 2 -5.51 15.52 -2.94
N ASN A 3 -5.75 16.82 -2.77
CA ASN A 3 -7.11 17.38 -2.57
C ASN A 3 -7.77 17.98 -3.83
N LYS A 4 -7.03 18.19 -4.95
CA LYS A 4 -7.57 18.87 -6.14
C LYS A 4 -8.50 18.01 -7.01
N VAL A 5 -8.50 16.68 -6.82
CA VAL A 5 -9.44 15.77 -7.51
C VAL A 5 -10.90 16.06 -7.13
N LYS A 6 -11.13 16.67 -5.97
CA LYS A 6 -12.48 17.07 -5.51
C LYS A 6 -13.02 18.27 -6.31
N ASP A 7 -12.12 19.06 -6.89
CA ASP A 7 -12.46 20.29 -7.62
C ASP A 7 -12.85 20.00 -9.09
N LEU A 8 -12.70 18.74 -9.54
CA LEU A 8 -13.17 18.28 -10.84
C LEU A 8 -14.68 18.07 -10.85
N HIS A 9 -15.33 18.55 -11.91
CA HIS A 9 -16.71 18.22 -12.25
C HIS A 9 -16.87 16.72 -12.50
N HIS A 10 -18.11 16.25 -12.37
CA HIS A 10 -18.45 14.84 -12.43
C HIS A 10 -17.90 14.14 -13.69
N ASP A 11 -17.98 14.79 -14.85
CA ASP A 11 -17.60 14.19 -16.13
C ASP A 11 -16.08 14.05 -16.27
N TYR A 12 -15.34 15.10 -15.92
CA TYR A 12 -13.89 15.06 -15.82
C TYR A 12 -13.40 14.04 -14.79
N LYS A 13 -14.08 13.93 -13.64
CA LYS A 13 -13.77 12.93 -12.61
C LYS A 13 -13.94 11.51 -13.14
N LYS A 14 -14.99 11.26 -13.95
CA LYS A 14 -15.24 9.96 -14.58
C LYS A 14 -14.14 9.61 -15.60
N VAL A 15 -13.71 10.57 -16.41
CA VAL A 15 -12.63 10.39 -17.39
C VAL A 15 -11.28 10.17 -16.70
N TYR A 16 -10.93 10.99 -15.73
CA TYR A 16 -9.72 10.83 -14.90
C TYR A 16 -9.64 9.44 -14.27
N THR A 17 -10.76 8.96 -13.72
CA THR A 17 -10.87 7.62 -13.11
C THR A 17 -10.64 6.50 -14.15
N LYS A 18 -11.14 6.66 -15.37
CA LYS A 18 -10.88 5.70 -16.47
C LYS A 18 -9.41 5.69 -16.89
N ILE A 19 -8.79 6.86 -17.04
CA ILE A 19 -7.37 6.99 -17.39
C ILE A 19 -6.50 6.33 -16.32
N ALA A 20 -6.75 6.63 -15.05
CA ALA A 20 -6.03 6.02 -13.94
C ALA A 20 -6.12 4.49 -13.93
N ARG A 21 -7.30 3.95 -14.24
CA ARG A 21 -7.51 2.51 -14.36
C ARG A 21 -6.73 1.91 -15.55
N ASN A 22 -6.81 2.51 -16.73
CA ASN A 22 -6.11 2.02 -17.91
C ASN A 22 -4.58 2.07 -17.76
N LEU A 23 -4.05 3.10 -17.10
CA LEU A 23 -2.62 3.21 -16.83
C LEU A 23 -2.16 2.24 -15.73
N SER A 24 -3.01 1.95 -14.74
CA SER A 24 -2.67 1.01 -13.65
C SER A 24 -2.40 -0.42 -14.15
N SER A 25 -3.05 -0.83 -15.25
CA SER A 25 -2.83 -2.13 -15.88
C SER A 25 -1.53 -2.24 -16.68
N ARG A 26 -0.76 -1.15 -16.84
CA ARG A 26 0.40 -1.10 -17.75
C ARG A 26 1.76 -1.25 -17.07
N HIS A 27 1.77 -1.72 -15.82
CA HIS A 27 2.99 -1.97 -15.03
C HIS A 27 3.96 -0.77 -14.98
N ILE A 28 3.42 0.44 -14.89
CA ILE A 28 4.23 1.67 -14.75
C ILE A 28 4.78 1.73 -13.33
N SER A 29 6.03 2.20 -13.15
CA SER A 29 6.61 2.43 -11.82
C SER A 29 5.70 3.33 -10.98
N ASN A 30 5.45 2.97 -9.71
CA ASN A 30 4.50 3.66 -8.84
C ASN A 30 4.79 5.17 -8.70
N THR A 31 6.07 5.55 -8.64
CA THR A 31 6.46 6.98 -8.55
C THR A 31 6.13 7.74 -9.83
N VAL A 32 6.41 7.13 -10.98
CA VAL A 32 6.16 7.72 -12.30
C VAL A 32 4.65 7.75 -12.59
N PHE A 33 3.94 6.68 -12.22
CA PHE A 33 2.48 6.60 -12.30
C PHE A 33 1.81 7.73 -11.51
N ARG A 34 2.29 8.04 -10.31
CA ARG A 34 1.75 9.15 -9.50
C ARG A 34 2.03 10.51 -10.15
N ASP A 35 3.23 10.72 -10.69
CA ASP A 35 3.59 11.97 -11.38
C ASP A 35 2.71 12.18 -12.62
N ILE A 36 2.58 11.14 -13.46
CA ILE A 36 1.69 11.13 -14.63
C ILE A 36 0.24 11.43 -14.24
N LEU A 37 -0.26 10.84 -13.15
CA LEU A 37 -1.62 11.11 -12.67
C LEU A 37 -1.80 12.53 -12.14
N ASP A 38 -0.77 13.12 -11.56
CA ASP A 38 -0.79 14.51 -11.12
C ASP A 38 -0.77 15.47 -12.33
N ASP A 39 -0.05 15.12 -13.40
CA ASP A 39 -0.04 15.86 -14.68
C ASP A 39 -1.39 15.77 -15.40
N VAL A 40 -1.97 14.57 -15.49
CA VAL A 40 -3.32 14.36 -16.06
C VAL A 40 -4.37 15.11 -15.24
N LEU A 41 -4.22 15.16 -13.91
CA LEU A 41 -5.09 15.94 -13.04
C LEU A 41 -4.96 17.44 -13.31
N ALA A 42 -3.74 17.94 -13.48
CA ALA A 42 -3.51 19.35 -13.82
C ALA A 42 -4.12 19.71 -15.19
N LEU A 43 -3.93 18.85 -16.20
CA LEU A 43 -4.52 19.01 -17.53
C LEU A 43 -6.06 19.00 -17.48
N ALA A 44 -6.64 18.10 -16.68
CA ALA A 44 -8.09 18.03 -16.50
C ALA A 44 -8.65 19.32 -15.87
N LEU A 45 -7.95 19.88 -14.89
CA LEU A 45 -8.37 21.13 -14.23
C LEU A 45 -8.26 22.34 -15.16
N ASP A 46 -7.19 22.42 -15.97
CA ASP A 46 -7.01 23.51 -16.95
C ASP A 46 -8.11 23.48 -18.03
N ASN A 47 -8.37 22.30 -18.59
CA ASN A 47 -9.41 22.14 -19.62
C ASN A 47 -10.82 22.38 -19.06
N GLN A 48 -11.08 22.03 -17.79
CA GLN A 48 -12.32 22.38 -17.12
C GLN A 48 -12.47 23.89 -16.93
N GLN A 49 -11.41 24.62 -16.56
CA GLN A 49 -11.46 26.08 -16.43
C GLN A 49 -11.73 26.79 -17.77
N ARG A 50 -11.38 26.13 -18.87
CA ARG A 50 -11.57 26.62 -20.24
C ARG A 50 -12.90 26.16 -20.87
N ASP A 51 -13.76 25.48 -20.10
CA ASP A 51 -15.03 24.90 -20.54
C ASP A 51 -14.92 23.98 -21.77
N ILE A 52 -13.78 23.29 -21.92
CA ILE A 52 -13.56 22.34 -23.02
C ILE A 52 -14.28 21.03 -22.67
N PRO A 53 -15.02 20.41 -23.59
CA PRO A 53 -15.63 19.10 -23.35
C PRO A 53 -14.56 18.01 -23.23
N THR A 54 -14.80 17.00 -22.40
CA THR A 54 -13.80 15.96 -22.09
C THR A 54 -13.36 15.15 -23.32
N GLU A 55 -14.25 15.02 -24.31
CA GLU A 55 -13.99 14.30 -25.57
C GLU A 55 -12.98 15.04 -26.46
N GLU A 56 -13.01 16.37 -26.44
CA GLU A 56 -12.05 17.20 -27.17
C GLU A 56 -10.73 17.35 -26.39
N ALA A 57 -10.81 17.42 -25.06
CA ALA A 57 -9.64 17.55 -24.19
C ALA A 57 -8.73 16.31 -24.15
N PHE A 58 -9.31 15.11 -24.22
CA PHE A 58 -8.56 13.85 -24.10
C PHE A 58 -8.64 12.95 -25.33
N GLY A 59 -9.52 13.24 -26.29
CA GLY A 59 -9.68 12.43 -27.49
C GLY A 59 -10.04 10.98 -27.19
N ASP A 60 -9.44 10.05 -27.94
CA ASP A 60 -9.52 8.63 -27.62
C ASP A 60 -8.66 8.31 -26.38
N LEU A 61 -9.35 7.94 -25.29
CA LEU A 61 -8.73 7.59 -24.02
C LEU A 61 -7.76 6.42 -24.12
N GLU A 62 -7.99 5.48 -25.03
CA GLU A 62 -7.13 4.31 -25.18
C GLU A 62 -5.82 4.67 -25.87
N GLU A 63 -5.89 5.48 -26.93
CA GLU A 63 -4.72 6.02 -27.61
C GLU A 63 -3.91 6.95 -26.70
N PHE A 64 -4.60 7.83 -25.96
CA PHE A 64 -3.97 8.70 -24.97
C PHE A 64 -3.22 7.90 -23.90
N CYS A 65 -3.83 6.83 -23.37
CA CYS A 65 -3.17 5.95 -22.40
C CYS A 65 -2.01 5.14 -23.03
N ASN A 66 -2.12 4.75 -24.31
CA ASN A 66 -1.04 4.09 -25.05
C ASN A 66 0.20 4.98 -25.10
N GLN A 67 0.05 6.21 -25.60
CA GLN A 67 1.15 7.16 -25.78
C GLN A 67 1.84 7.50 -24.44
N ILE A 68 1.07 7.70 -23.37
CA ILE A 68 1.63 7.94 -22.04
C ILE A 68 2.43 6.71 -21.57
N SER A 69 1.90 5.51 -21.78
CA SER A 69 2.52 4.29 -21.29
C SER A 69 3.77 3.85 -22.05
N GLU A 70 3.87 4.17 -23.34
CA GLU A 70 5.06 3.88 -24.15
C GLU A 70 6.26 4.70 -23.67
N ASN A 71 6.02 5.94 -23.25
CA ASN A 71 7.05 6.83 -22.73
C ASN A 71 7.31 6.66 -21.23
N ALA A 72 6.46 5.91 -20.52
CA ALA A 72 6.57 5.71 -19.09
C ALA A 72 7.62 4.64 -18.71
N VAL A 73 8.34 4.88 -17.62
CA VAL A 73 9.27 3.89 -17.06
C VAL A 73 8.49 2.75 -16.43
N LYS A 74 8.60 1.55 -17.01
CA LYS A 74 7.97 0.32 -16.52
C LYS A 74 8.68 -0.21 -15.28
N GLU A 75 7.89 -0.75 -14.36
CA GLU A 75 8.36 -1.45 -13.17
C GLU A 75 8.90 -2.83 -13.54
N THR A 76 10.08 -3.17 -13.01
CA THR A 76 10.65 -4.51 -13.13
C THR A 76 10.03 -5.47 -12.11
N MET A 77 10.04 -6.78 -12.40
CA MET A 77 9.53 -7.79 -11.48
C MET A 77 10.19 -7.74 -10.08
N LEU A 78 11.48 -7.40 -10.02
CA LEU A 78 12.22 -7.28 -8.77
C LEU A 78 11.71 -6.10 -7.93
N GLU A 79 11.45 -4.96 -8.55
CA GLU A 79 10.91 -3.77 -7.87
C GLU A 79 9.48 -4.02 -7.37
N HIS A 80 8.69 -4.77 -8.13
CA HIS A 80 7.37 -5.19 -7.71
C HIS A 80 7.42 -6.04 -6.42
N ILE A 81 8.32 -7.02 -6.38
CA ILE A 81 8.53 -7.87 -5.19
C ILE A 81 9.03 -7.03 -4.01
N LEU A 82 10.00 -6.13 -4.22
CA LEU A 82 10.50 -5.25 -3.17
C LEU A 82 9.43 -4.32 -2.61
N ARG A 83 8.54 -3.80 -3.47
CA ARG A 83 7.39 -3.00 -3.03
C ARG A 83 6.47 -3.82 -2.13
N LEU A 84 6.14 -5.05 -2.54
CA LEU A 84 5.29 -5.94 -1.73
C LEU A 84 5.96 -6.27 -0.40
N LEU A 85 7.27 -6.57 -0.39
CA LEU A 85 8.04 -6.80 0.83
C LEU A 85 8.08 -5.55 1.72
N TYR A 86 8.20 -4.37 1.14
CA TYR A 86 8.16 -3.11 1.86
C TYR A 86 6.80 -2.88 2.54
N ILE A 87 5.69 -3.06 1.81
CA ILE A 87 4.34 -2.91 2.36
C ILE A 87 4.08 -3.95 3.46
N PHE A 88 4.46 -5.21 3.20
CA PHE A 88 4.31 -6.31 4.14
C PHE A 88 5.11 -6.10 5.42
N SER A 89 6.39 -5.72 5.30
CA SER A 89 7.24 -5.46 6.46
C SER A 89 6.77 -4.23 7.26
N GLY A 90 6.28 -3.18 6.59
CA GLY A 90 5.66 -2.03 7.26
C GLY A 90 4.40 -2.40 8.05
N ALA A 91 3.54 -3.27 7.49
CA ALA A 91 2.33 -3.73 8.16
C ALA A 91 2.65 -4.55 9.42
N ILE A 92 3.60 -5.50 9.32
CA ILE A 92 4.08 -6.29 10.48
C ILE A 92 4.66 -5.36 11.55
N PHE A 93 5.45 -4.36 11.15
CA PHE A 93 6.05 -3.42 12.08
C PHE A 93 5.01 -2.61 12.84
N ILE A 94 3.99 -2.07 12.16
CA ILE A 94 2.91 -1.33 12.81
C ILE A 94 2.16 -2.22 13.81
N PHE A 95 1.84 -3.45 13.42
CA PHE A 95 1.16 -4.40 14.29
C PHE A 95 2.00 -4.73 15.52
N PHE A 96 3.30 -4.96 15.33
CA PHE A 96 4.24 -5.20 16.42
C PHE A 96 4.30 -4.02 17.41
N ILE A 97 4.39 -2.78 16.92
CA ILE A 97 4.37 -1.58 17.76
C ILE A 97 3.04 -1.48 18.52
N MET A 98 1.92 -1.82 17.89
CA MET A 98 0.59 -1.77 18.51
C MET A 98 0.47 -2.76 19.68
N ILE A 99 0.91 -4.01 19.47
CA ILE A 99 0.99 -5.02 20.54
C ILE A 99 1.94 -4.57 21.66
N LEU A 100 3.13 -4.05 21.31
CA LEU A 100 4.10 -3.57 22.29
C LEU A 100 3.50 -2.46 23.17
N LEU A 101 2.78 -1.51 22.55
CA LEU A 101 2.08 -0.44 23.27
C LEU A 101 0.99 -0.99 24.19
N LEU A 102 0.22 -1.97 23.73
CA LEU A 102 -0.85 -2.59 24.51
C LEU A 102 -0.29 -3.33 25.74
N SER A 103 0.80 -4.06 25.55
CA SER A 103 1.59 -4.72 26.61
C SER A 103 2.13 -3.71 27.63
N LEU A 104 2.68 -2.57 27.16
CA LEU A 104 3.25 -1.54 28.03
C LEU A 104 2.19 -0.82 28.89
N ILE A 105 0.98 -0.66 28.35
CA ILE A 105 -0.17 -0.06 29.07
C ILE A 105 -0.81 -1.08 30.04
N GLY A 106 -0.41 -2.37 29.97
CA GLY A 106 -0.95 -3.43 30.81
C GLY A 106 -2.37 -3.86 30.43
N LEU A 107 -2.76 -3.62 29.18
CA LEU A 107 -4.06 -4.02 28.62
C LEU A 107 -3.99 -5.36 27.88
N ASP A 108 -2.80 -5.97 27.83
CA ASP A 108 -2.55 -7.22 27.15
C ASP A 108 -1.87 -8.23 28.06
N ASP A 109 -2.58 -9.32 28.35
CA ASP A 109 -2.08 -10.44 29.17
C ASP A 109 -1.38 -11.51 28.32
N THR A 110 -1.49 -11.45 26.99
CA THR A 110 -0.93 -12.47 26.09
C THR A 110 0.54 -12.21 25.74
N THR A 111 1.04 -11.02 26.04
CA THR A 111 2.41 -10.60 25.77
C THR A 111 3.16 -10.24 27.04
N SER A 112 4.40 -10.70 27.15
CA SER A 112 5.25 -10.44 28.32
C SER A 112 6.63 -9.95 27.89
N ILE A 113 7.08 -8.90 28.58
CA ILE A 113 8.39 -8.29 28.36
C ILE A 113 9.25 -8.59 29.58
N SER A 114 10.29 -9.40 29.40
CA SER A 114 11.28 -9.65 30.44
C SER A 114 12.51 -8.78 30.20
N PHE A 115 12.64 -7.71 30.99
CA PHE A 115 13.83 -6.85 30.96
C PHE A 115 15.08 -7.56 31.52
N THR A 116 14.90 -8.52 32.42
CA THR A 116 15.98 -9.29 33.04
C THR A 116 16.65 -10.24 32.05
N HIS A 117 15.86 -10.86 31.17
CA HIS A 117 16.34 -11.77 30.14
C HIS A 117 16.45 -11.12 28.77
N TYR A 118 16.09 -9.83 28.64
CA TYR A 118 15.99 -9.11 27.37
C TYR A 118 15.20 -9.90 26.30
N THR A 119 14.06 -10.44 26.72
CA THR A 119 13.18 -11.26 25.87
C THR A 119 11.80 -10.67 25.76
N PHE A 120 11.23 -10.81 24.56
CA PHE A 120 9.86 -10.49 24.23
C PHE A 120 9.14 -11.80 23.95
N THR A 121 8.10 -12.11 24.71
CA THR A 121 7.30 -13.33 24.53
C THR A 121 5.89 -12.97 24.15
N PHE A 122 5.39 -13.60 23.09
CA PHE A 122 4.04 -13.41 22.57
C PHE A 122 3.46 -14.76 22.18
N THR A 123 2.13 -14.85 22.08
CA THR A 123 1.50 -16.12 21.69
C THR A 123 1.66 -16.35 20.18
N VAL A 124 1.65 -17.63 19.78
CA VAL A 124 1.61 -18.00 18.35
C VAL A 124 0.36 -17.40 17.68
N ASN A 125 -0.74 -17.23 18.41
CA ASN A 125 -1.94 -16.58 17.92
C ASN A 125 -1.68 -15.11 17.51
N ASP A 126 -0.97 -14.35 18.37
CA ASP A 126 -0.59 -12.96 18.07
C ASP A 126 0.31 -12.87 16.83
N PHE A 127 1.16 -13.87 16.61
CA PHE A 127 1.97 -13.96 15.40
C PHE A 127 1.14 -14.23 14.14
N CYS A 128 0.24 -15.22 14.20
CA CYS A 128 -0.61 -15.60 13.07
C CYS A 128 -1.56 -14.47 12.70
N THR A 129 -2.07 -13.72 13.68
CA THR A 129 -2.87 -12.52 13.43
C THR A 129 -2.07 -11.39 12.80
N ALA A 130 -0.82 -11.17 13.20
CA ALA A 130 0.07 -10.21 12.55
C ALA A 130 0.23 -10.50 11.05
N LEU A 131 0.46 -11.79 10.72
CA LEU A 131 0.59 -12.25 9.34
C LEU A 131 -0.72 -12.10 8.57
N ALA A 132 -1.86 -12.43 9.19
CA ALA A 132 -3.19 -12.27 8.63
C ALA A 132 -3.47 -10.82 8.22
N VAL A 133 -3.24 -9.89 9.15
CA VAL A 133 -3.46 -8.46 8.95
C VAL A 133 -2.56 -7.94 7.85
N SER A 134 -1.29 -8.34 7.84
CA SER A 134 -0.32 -7.94 6.81
C SER A 134 -0.70 -8.47 5.42
N ALA A 135 -1.17 -9.71 5.33
CA ALA A 135 -1.69 -10.29 4.09
C ALA A 135 -2.99 -9.59 3.62
N ALA A 136 -3.89 -9.24 4.54
CA ALA A 136 -5.10 -8.48 4.23
C ALA A 136 -4.76 -7.07 3.69
N ILE A 137 -3.74 -6.41 4.25
CA ILE A 137 -3.24 -5.12 3.77
C ILE A 137 -2.63 -5.24 2.35
N LEU A 138 -1.90 -6.33 2.07
CA LEU A 138 -1.40 -6.59 0.71
C LEU A 138 -2.53 -6.84 -0.29
N LEU A 139 -3.55 -7.63 0.10
CA LEU A 139 -4.73 -7.87 -0.73
C LEU A 139 -5.51 -6.57 -0.97
N ALA A 140 -5.59 -5.72 0.05
CA ALA A 140 -6.18 -4.40 -0.01
C ALA A 140 -5.44 -3.48 -0.99
N ASP A 141 -4.10 -3.43 -0.93
CA ASP A 141 -3.26 -2.66 -1.85
C ASP A 141 -3.34 -3.20 -3.28
N PHE A 142 -3.32 -4.52 -3.45
CA PHE A 142 -3.48 -5.16 -4.76
C PHE A 142 -4.86 -4.87 -5.36
N ALA A 143 -5.91 -4.97 -4.55
CA ALA A 143 -7.26 -4.57 -4.95
C ALA A 143 -7.30 -3.08 -5.31
N GLN A 144 -6.66 -2.20 -4.54
CA GLN A 144 -6.59 -0.76 -4.83
C GLN A 144 -5.86 -0.46 -6.15
N GLY A 145 -4.78 -1.18 -6.42
CA GLY A 145 -3.94 -1.00 -7.61
C GLY A 145 -4.63 -1.41 -8.90
N ARG A 146 -5.49 -2.44 -8.88
CA ARG A 146 -6.27 -2.88 -10.06
C ARG A 146 -7.69 -2.35 -10.13
N THR A 147 -8.28 -2.08 -8.98
CA THR A 147 -9.61 -1.50 -8.88
C THR A 147 -9.44 -0.11 -8.29
N VAL A 148 -9.49 0.88 -9.18
CA VAL A 148 -10.09 2.16 -8.84
C VAL A 148 -11.52 1.83 -8.40
N LEU A 149 -11.70 1.50 -7.11
CA LEU A 149 -12.97 1.04 -6.57
C LEU A 149 -13.99 2.10 -6.97
N ARG A 150 -15.00 1.64 -7.71
CA ARG A 150 -16.10 2.40 -8.34
C ARG A 150 -16.87 3.27 -7.33
N PHE A 151 -16.55 3.11 -6.04
CA PHE A 151 -17.15 3.70 -4.87
C PHE A 151 -16.05 4.15 -3.88
N LYS A 152 -15.34 5.23 -4.21
CA LYS A 152 -14.34 5.86 -3.32
C LYS A 152 -14.91 6.17 -1.92
N GLU A 153 -16.22 6.39 -1.84
CA GLU A 153 -17.00 6.64 -0.63
C GLU A 153 -17.18 5.40 0.28
N TYR A 154 -17.17 4.18 -0.29
CA TYR A 154 -17.37 2.92 0.44
C TYR A 154 -16.10 2.05 0.52
N SER A 155 -14.98 2.55 -0.03
CA SER A 155 -13.69 1.85 -0.06
C SER A 155 -13.20 1.45 1.34
N TRP A 156 -13.39 2.33 2.34
CA TRP A 156 -13.01 2.07 3.72
C TRP A 156 -13.85 0.96 4.37
N ILE A 157 -15.14 0.83 4.02
CA ILE A 157 -16.03 -0.24 4.51
C ILE A 157 -15.56 -1.59 3.97
N ILE A 158 -15.22 -1.65 2.68
CA ILE A 158 -14.71 -2.88 2.05
C ILE A 158 -13.39 -3.30 2.72
N TYR A 159 -12.48 -2.37 3.00
CA TYR A 159 -11.26 -2.67 3.75
C TYR A 159 -11.55 -3.19 5.16
N ILE A 160 -12.52 -2.61 5.87
CA ILE A 160 -12.94 -3.09 7.19
C ILE A 160 -13.55 -4.49 7.09
N ILE A 161 -14.34 -4.80 6.06
CA ILE A 161 -14.93 -6.13 5.88
C ILE A 161 -13.84 -7.16 5.58
N ILE A 162 -12.92 -6.86 4.66
CA ILE A 162 -11.79 -7.76 4.34
C ILE A 162 -10.93 -7.97 5.58
N TYR A 163 -10.61 -6.90 6.30
CA TYR A 163 -9.88 -6.96 7.56
C TYR A 163 -10.61 -7.83 8.59
N ALA A 164 -11.91 -7.60 8.81
CA ALA A 164 -12.70 -8.34 9.79
C ALA A 164 -12.80 -9.83 9.42
N VAL A 165 -13.02 -10.18 8.16
CA VAL A 165 -13.09 -11.58 7.71
C VAL A 165 -11.75 -12.28 7.86
N CYS A 166 -10.64 -11.65 7.43
CA CYS A 166 -9.30 -12.20 7.58
C CYS A 166 -8.90 -12.32 9.05
N TYR A 167 -9.19 -11.29 9.86
CA TYR A 167 -8.87 -11.25 11.28
C TYR A 167 -9.67 -12.28 12.08
N ILE A 168 -11.01 -12.27 11.96
CA ILE A 168 -11.89 -13.20 12.68
C ILE A 168 -11.63 -14.65 12.23
N GLY A 169 -11.48 -14.88 10.92
CA GLY A 169 -11.21 -16.21 10.38
C GLY A 169 -9.89 -16.79 10.88
N ILE A 170 -8.83 -15.98 10.91
CA ILE A 170 -7.51 -16.44 11.36
C ILE A 170 -7.43 -16.52 12.88
N MET A 171 -8.08 -15.63 13.63
CA MET A 171 -8.23 -15.75 15.09
C MET A 171 -8.92 -17.06 15.50
N LEU A 172 -10.03 -17.41 14.84
CA LEU A 172 -10.75 -18.66 15.10
C LEU A 172 -9.88 -19.90 14.78
N TRP A 173 -9.12 -19.85 13.68
CA TRP A 173 -8.24 -20.93 13.29
C TRP A 173 -7.01 -21.06 14.21
N ALA A 174 -6.37 -19.96 14.56
CA ALA A 174 -5.17 -19.95 15.39
C ALA A 174 -5.49 -20.35 16.84
N ASN A 175 -6.59 -19.86 17.42
CA ASN A 175 -7.02 -20.25 18.77
C ASN A 175 -7.41 -21.74 18.88
N THR A 176 -7.78 -22.39 17.78
CA THR A 176 -8.18 -23.81 17.79
C THR A 176 -7.02 -24.77 17.54
N HIS A 177 -5.92 -24.31 16.91
CA HIS A 177 -4.84 -25.19 16.47
C HIS A 177 -3.47 -24.93 17.14
N TYR A 178 -3.25 -23.75 17.73
CA TYR A 178 -1.93 -23.38 18.27
C TYR A 178 -2.00 -22.79 19.68
N THR A 179 -1.47 -23.54 20.65
CA THR A 179 -1.32 -23.10 22.05
C THR A 179 0.16 -23.02 22.44
N GLY A 180 0.94 -22.27 21.66
CA GLY A 180 2.37 -22.07 21.89
C GLY A 180 2.71 -20.61 22.17
N THR A 181 3.86 -20.40 22.81
CA THR A 181 4.46 -19.08 22.99
C THR A 181 5.75 -19.00 22.19
N ILE A 182 5.97 -17.87 21.53
CA ILE A 182 7.20 -17.56 20.81
C ILE A 182 7.98 -16.55 21.65
N THR A 183 9.23 -16.87 21.96
CA THR A 183 10.13 -15.97 22.68
C THR A 183 11.24 -15.51 21.73
N ILE A 184 11.35 -14.19 21.56
CA ILE A 184 12.37 -13.55 20.73
C ILE A 184 13.27 -12.70 21.63
N SER A 185 14.59 -12.79 21.44
CA SER A 185 15.52 -11.91 22.14
C SER A 185 15.51 -10.51 21.53
N PHE A 186 15.77 -9.48 22.33
CA PHE A 186 15.84 -8.09 21.82
C PHE A 186 16.89 -7.93 20.72
N LEU A 187 18.00 -8.68 20.78
CA LEU A 187 19.01 -8.68 19.73
C LEU A 187 18.46 -9.24 18.40
N ALA A 188 17.74 -10.36 18.44
CA ALA A 188 17.08 -10.89 17.26
C ALA A 188 16.05 -9.90 16.68
N LEU A 189 15.32 -9.21 17.56
CA LEU A 189 14.37 -8.19 17.15
C LEU A 189 15.06 -6.99 16.47
N CYS A 190 16.15 -6.48 17.03
CA CYS A 190 16.94 -5.41 16.43
C CYS A 190 17.47 -5.81 15.04
N ILE A 191 17.93 -7.05 14.87
CA ILE A 191 18.39 -7.56 13.56
C ILE A 191 17.25 -7.55 12.55
N ILE A 192 16.06 -8.04 12.93
CA ILE A 192 14.87 -8.05 12.06
C ILE A 192 14.51 -6.60 11.65
N LEU A 193 14.52 -5.66 12.60
CA LEU A 193 14.25 -4.24 12.30
C LEU A 193 15.30 -3.63 11.36
N CYS A 194 16.57 -3.96 11.54
CA CYS A 194 17.64 -3.52 10.64
C CYS A 194 17.43 -4.05 9.21
N VAL A 195 17.02 -5.32 9.06
CA VAL A 195 16.72 -5.92 7.76
C VAL A 195 15.53 -5.21 7.10
N ILE A 196 14.46 -4.96 7.84
CA ILE A 196 13.29 -4.21 7.35
C ILE A 196 13.68 -2.78 6.94
N GLY A 197 14.50 -2.11 7.76
CA GLY A 197 15.04 -0.79 7.46
C GLY A 197 15.89 -0.77 6.19
N ALA A 198 16.73 -1.79 6.00
CA ALA A 198 17.54 -1.92 4.78
C ALA A 198 16.68 -2.13 3.53
N ILE A 199 15.63 -2.97 3.61
CA ILE A 199 14.67 -3.16 2.51
C ILE A 199 13.97 -1.84 2.15
N SER A 200 13.54 -1.07 3.16
CA SER A 200 12.93 0.25 2.98
C SER A 200 13.86 1.25 2.29
N ILE A 201 15.10 1.36 2.77
CA ILE A 201 16.10 2.26 2.18
C ILE A 201 16.41 1.86 0.74
N PHE A 202 16.60 0.56 0.50
CA PHE A 202 16.89 0.04 -0.83
C PHE A 202 15.76 0.33 -1.82
N TYR A 203 14.50 0.11 -1.40
CA TYR A 203 13.32 0.46 -2.18
C TYR A 203 13.27 1.95 -2.51
N HIS A 204 13.51 2.83 -1.54
CA HIS A 204 13.56 4.28 -1.77
C HIS A 204 14.64 4.71 -2.76
N ILE A 205 15.83 4.11 -2.68
CA ILE A 205 16.93 4.40 -3.61
C ILE A 205 16.54 3.99 -5.04
N LEU A 206 15.91 2.82 -5.21
CA LEU A 206 15.43 2.36 -6.52
C LEU A 206 14.38 3.30 -7.09
N CYS A 207 13.34 3.65 -6.32
CA CYS A 207 12.32 4.61 -6.74
C CYS A 207 12.92 5.95 -7.16
N ARG A 208 13.94 6.45 -6.44
CA ARG A 208 14.63 7.69 -6.77
C ARG A 208 15.43 7.59 -8.07
N LYS A 209 16.12 6.47 -8.31
CA LYS A 209 16.84 6.23 -9.58
C LYS A 209 15.89 6.20 -10.77
N GLN A 210 14.75 5.54 -10.64
CA GLN A 210 13.74 5.49 -11.69
C GLN A 210 13.15 6.87 -12.00
N PHE A 211 12.85 7.64 -10.96
CA PHE A 211 12.30 8.98 -11.12
C PHE A 211 13.29 9.93 -11.80
N LYS A 212 14.59 9.83 -11.48
CA LYS A 212 15.64 10.57 -12.19
C LYS A 212 15.68 10.22 -13.67
N LYS A 213 15.67 8.93 -14.00
CA LYS A 213 15.62 8.44 -15.39
C LYS A 213 14.39 8.96 -16.13
N TYR A 214 13.23 9.00 -15.50
CA TYR A 214 12.00 9.54 -16.07
C TYR A 214 12.11 11.06 -16.35
N LYS A 215 12.73 11.83 -15.46
CA LYS A 215 12.93 13.27 -15.64
C LYS A 215 14.12 13.65 -16.55
N GLY A 216 14.85 12.67 -17.08
CA GLY A 216 16.05 12.92 -17.89
C GLY A 216 17.21 13.54 -17.10
N LEU A 217 17.27 13.29 -15.78
CA LEU A 217 18.29 13.76 -14.83
C LEU A 217 19.30 12.66 -14.49
#